data_AF-N9MIB4-F1
#
_entry.id   AF-N9MIB4-F1
#
_cell.length_a   1.000
_cell.length_b   1.000
_cell.length_c   1.000
_cell.angle_alpha   90.00
_cell.angle_beta   90.00
_cell.angle_gamma   90.00
#
_symmetry.space_group_name_H-M   'P 1'
#
loop_
_entity.id
_entity.type
_entity.pdbx_description
1 polymer ?
#
loop_
_entity_poly.entity_id
_entity_poly.type
_entity_poly.pdbx_seq_one_letter_code
_entity_poly.pdbx_strand_id
1 'polypeptide(L)'
;MNAICWSRNLAGDFAEIVNKLHLEENMTEVSIDDLMTLQLSESGHLAREIILKDIQRLTDYGASPSLNLLKCYERDNELDFITTDVYSFHVDRSPIETDTFLCTYHGAASDILPNDQVEQKILISEIRAKLKELYDGPEAGFEDFLEEYFFNLHYQPKPNAKPVNLGQGHLWRLAVDHPTQHALPCVHRAPVENEGEYRLLLIC
;
A
#
# COMPACT_ATOMS: atom_id res chain seq x y z
N MET A 1 -0.03 12.87 14.06
CA MET A 1 -0.81 11.64 13.79
C MET A 1 -0.58 11.30 12.34
N ASN A 2 -0.10 10.10 12.03
CA ASN A 2 0.33 9.70 10.69
C ASN A 2 -0.54 8.62 10.03
N ALA A 3 -1.53 8.11 10.75
CA ALA A 3 -2.57 7.25 10.19
C ALA A 3 -3.93 7.72 10.72
N ILE A 4 -4.92 7.84 9.85
CA ILE A 4 -6.31 8.16 10.19
C ILE A 4 -7.22 7.11 9.57
N CYS A 5 -8.10 6.53 10.38
CA CYS A 5 -9.10 5.56 9.93
C CYS A 5 -10.50 6.16 9.97
N TRP A 6 -11.17 6.15 8.83
CA TRP A 6 -12.62 6.23 8.79
C TRP A 6 -13.15 4.79 8.78
N SER A 7 -13.48 4.27 9.96
CA SER A 7 -14.10 2.96 10.10
C SER A 7 -15.53 3.02 9.59
N ARG A 8 -15.90 2.07 8.74
CA ARG A 8 -17.18 2.03 8.04
C ARG A 8 -17.70 0.60 8.01
N ASN A 9 -19.02 0.46 8.03
CA ASN A 9 -19.70 -0.78 7.70
C ASN A 9 -20.38 -0.58 6.34
N LEU A 10 -19.78 -1.14 5.28
CA LEU A 10 -20.22 -0.93 3.91
C LEU A 10 -21.33 -1.92 3.54
N ALA A 11 -22.36 -1.43 2.86
CA ALA A 11 -23.42 -2.27 2.31
C ALA A 11 -23.10 -2.71 0.87
N GLY A 12 -23.60 -3.86 0.45
CA GLY A 12 -23.43 -4.38 -0.90
C GLY A 12 -22.49 -5.58 -0.99
N ASP A 13 -22.40 -6.16 -2.17
CA ASP A 13 -21.59 -7.35 -2.45
C ASP A 13 -20.36 -6.98 -3.31
N PHE A 14 -19.24 -6.71 -2.64
CA PHE A 14 -17.97 -6.44 -3.30
C PHE A 14 -17.34 -7.69 -3.92
N ALA A 15 -17.68 -8.89 -3.42
CA ALA A 15 -17.20 -10.14 -3.98
C ALA A 15 -17.83 -10.39 -5.37
N GLU A 16 -19.09 -10.00 -5.57
CA GLU A 16 -19.74 -10.05 -6.89
C GLU A 16 -18.96 -9.23 -7.93
N ILE A 17 -18.49 -8.03 -7.57
CA ILE A 17 -17.69 -7.17 -8.44
C ILE A 17 -16.37 -7.89 -8.79
N VAL A 18 -15.65 -8.38 -7.78
CA VAL A 18 -14.40 -9.13 -7.96
C VAL A 18 -14.56 -10.32 -8.90
N ASN A 19 -15.63 -11.10 -8.72
CA ASN A 19 -15.88 -12.30 -9.52
C ASN A 19 -16.25 -12.01 -10.98
N LYS A 20 -16.62 -10.76 -11.31
CA LYS A 20 -17.01 -10.35 -12.67
C LYS A 20 -15.95 -9.53 -13.38
N LEU A 21 -14.96 -9.00 -12.65
CA LEU A 21 -13.82 -8.32 -13.24
C LEU A 21 -12.85 -9.34 -13.86
N HIS A 22 -12.17 -8.93 -14.91
CA HIS A 22 -11.10 -9.71 -15.51
C HIS A 22 -9.76 -9.33 -14.89
N LEU A 23 -8.95 -10.33 -14.57
CA LEU A 23 -7.57 -10.12 -14.12
C LEU A 23 -6.62 -10.39 -15.29
N GLU A 24 -5.78 -9.41 -15.56
CA GLU A 24 -4.63 -9.48 -16.44
C GLU A 24 -3.37 -9.74 -15.60
N GLU A 25 -2.70 -10.86 -15.88
CA GLU A 25 -1.52 -11.32 -15.12
C GLU A 25 -1.76 -11.39 -13.60
N ASN A 26 -1.19 -10.45 -12.83
CA ASN A 26 -1.32 -10.39 -11.37
C ASN A 26 -2.08 -9.14 -10.87
N MET A 27 -2.28 -8.14 -11.72
CA MET A 27 -2.93 -6.88 -11.35
C MET A 27 -3.64 -6.24 -12.56
N THR A 28 -4.86 -5.78 -12.35
CA THR A 28 -5.61 -4.97 -13.31
C THR A 28 -6.08 -3.69 -12.64
N GLU A 29 -5.68 -2.55 -13.20
CA GLU A 29 -6.30 -1.27 -12.86
C GLU A 29 -7.70 -1.24 -13.48
N VAL A 30 -8.72 -1.02 -12.65
CA VAL A 30 -10.14 -1.09 -13.00
C VAL A 30 -10.64 0.34 -13.19
N SER A 31 -11.06 0.66 -14.40
CA SER A 31 -11.62 1.97 -14.71
C SER A 31 -13.07 2.11 -14.23
N ILE A 32 -13.55 3.35 -14.19
CA ILE A 32 -14.97 3.64 -13.95
C ILE A 32 -15.86 2.95 -15.01
N ASP A 33 -15.42 2.95 -16.28
CA ASP A 33 -16.18 2.32 -17.36
C ASP A 33 -16.27 0.80 -17.15
N ASP A 34 -15.19 0.14 -16.74
CA ASP A 34 -15.19 -1.29 -16.42
C ASP A 34 -16.25 -1.62 -15.37
N LEU A 35 -16.28 -0.87 -14.26
CA LEU A 35 -17.31 -1.01 -13.22
C LEU A 35 -18.74 -0.80 -13.74
N MET A 36 -18.92 0.16 -14.65
CA MET A 36 -20.24 0.50 -15.20
C MET A 36 -20.76 -0.57 -16.16
N THR A 37 -19.88 -1.30 -16.85
CA THR A 37 -20.27 -2.40 -17.75
C THR A 37 -20.74 -3.66 -17.03
N LEU A 38 -20.34 -3.83 -15.75
CA LEU A 38 -20.69 -5.02 -14.97
C LEU A 38 -22.22 -5.17 -14.81
N GLN A 39 -22.72 -6.34 -15.19
CA GLN A 39 -24.09 -6.76 -14.92
C GLN A 39 -24.16 -7.30 -13.48
N LEU A 40 -24.70 -6.50 -12.56
CA LEU A 40 -24.68 -6.76 -11.13
C LEU A 40 -26.08 -7.01 -10.56
N SER A 41 -26.15 -7.70 -9.44
CA SER A 41 -27.34 -7.74 -8.60
C SER A 41 -27.62 -6.37 -7.95
N GLU A 42 -28.74 -6.23 -7.26
CA GLU A 42 -29.03 -5.03 -6.45
C GLU A 42 -27.93 -4.79 -5.39
N SER A 43 -27.43 -5.87 -4.76
CA SER A 43 -26.35 -5.78 -3.77
C SER A 43 -25.01 -5.38 -4.41
N GLY A 44 -24.69 -5.92 -5.59
CA GLY A 44 -23.51 -5.51 -6.35
C GLY A 44 -23.60 -4.06 -6.82
N HIS A 45 -24.78 -3.57 -7.20
CA HIS A 45 -25.00 -2.17 -7.53
C HIS A 45 -24.72 -1.24 -6.35
N LEU A 46 -25.11 -1.60 -5.12
CA LEU A 46 -24.77 -0.84 -3.93
C LEU A 46 -23.25 -0.77 -3.69
N ALA A 47 -22.55 -1.90 -3.86
CA ALA A 47 -21.09 -1.94 -3.76
C ALA A 47 -20.42 -1.03 -4.80
N ARG A 48 -20.88 -1.08 -6.06
CA ARG A 48 -20.38 -0.22 -7.14
C ARG A 48 -20.58 1.26 -6.83
N GLU A 49 -21.77 1.64 -6.37
CA GLU A 49 -22.08 3.02 -6.00
C GLU A 49 -21.17 3.55 -4.88
N ILE A 50 -20.80 2.71 -3.92
CA ILE A 50 -19.86 3.09 -2.86
C ILE A 50 -18.47 3.36 -3.44
N ILE A 51 -17.95 2.44 -4.27
CA ILE A 51 -16.64 2.59 -4.91
C ILE A 51 -16.59 3.89 -5.72
N LEU A 52 -17.58 4.14 -6.57
CA LEU A 52 -17.64 5.34 -7.42
C LEU A 52 -17.69 6.63 -6.59
N LYS A 53 -18.44 6.62 -5.47
CA LYS A 53 -18.50 7.79 -4.57
C LYS A 53 -17.17 8.01 -3.85
N ASP A 54 -16.48 6.97 -3.44
CA ASP A 54 -15.18 7.06 -2.79
C ASP A 54 -14.12 7.59 -3.78
N ILE A 55 -14.10 7.08 -5.02
CA ILE A 55 -13.26 7.61 -6.11
C ILE A 55 -13.56 9.11 -6.32
N GLN A 56 -14.82 9.48 -6.53
CA GLN A 56 -15.17 10.88 -6.78
C GLN A 56 -14.76 11.80 -5.62
N ARG A 57 -15.01 11.40 -4.37
CA ARG A 57 -14.67 12.20 -3.20
C ARG A 57 -13.16 12.40 -3.04
N LEU A 58 -12.37 11.37 -3.31
CA LEU A 58 -10.91 11.46 -3.23
C LEU A 58 -10.36 12.32 -4.37
N THR A 59 -10.90 12.19 -5.58
CA THR A 59 -10.58 13.07 -6.71
C THR A 59 -10.94 14.53 -6.41
N ASP A 60 -12.13 14.79 -5.85
CA ASP A 60 -12.57 16.14 -5.46
C ASP A 60 -11.71 16.73 -4.33
N TYR A 61 -11.15 15.86 -3.48
CA TYR A 61 -10.18 16.23 -2.44
C TYR A 61 -8.79 16.57 -3.03
N GLY A 62 -8.54 16.24 -4.30
CA GLY A 62 -7.26 16.47 -4.98
C GLY A 62 -6.30 15.27 -4.92
N ALA A 63 -6.77 14.10 -4.49
CA ALA A 63 -6.02 12.85 -4.60
C ALA A 63 -6.21 12.21 -5.98
N SER A 64 -5.45 11.15 -6.27
CA SER A 64 -5.46 10.43 -7.54
C SER A 64 -5.84 8.95 -7.35
N PRO A 65 -7.09 8.65 -6.97
CA PRO A 65 -7.50 7.28 -6.64
C PRO A 65 -7.45 6.36 -7.87
N SER A 66 -6.80 5.21 -7.70
CA SER A 66 -6.84 4.05 -8.58
C SER A 66 -7.58 2.91 -7.89
N LEU A 67 -8.35 2.14 -8.64
CA LEU A 67 -8.97 0.91 -8.15
C LEU A 67 -8.26 -0.26 -8.82
N ASN A 68 -7.78 -1.21 -8.03
CA ASN A 68 -6.99 -2.34 -8.53
C ASN A 68 -7.65 -3.65 -8.12
N LEU A 69 -7.80 -4.56 -9.10
CA LEU A 69 -8.01 -5.97 -8.87
C LEU A 69 -6.64 -6.65 -8.81
N LEU A 70 -6.34 -7.31 -7.70
CA LEU A 70 -5.01 -7.84 -7.41
C LEU A 70 -5.09 -9.32 -7.07
N LYS A 71 -4.20 -10.10 -7.67
CA LYS A 71 -3.90 -11.47 -7.24
C LYS A 71 -2.68 -11.51 -6.33
N CYS A 72 -1.64 -10.77 -6.69
CA CYS A 72 -0.43 -10.57 -5.87
C CYS A 72 0.42 -9.44 -6.48
N TYR A 73 1.33 -8.89 -5.68
CA TYR A 73 2.44 -8.10 -6.18
C TYR A 73 3.64 -8.97 -6.53
N GLU A 74 4.47 -8.47 -7.45
CA GLU A 74 5.79 -9.03 -7.74
C GLU A 74 6.66 -9.01 -6.47
N ARG A 75 7.52 -10.03 -6.34
CA ARG A 75 8.44 -10.18 -5.21
C ARG A 75 9.81 -9.72 -5.63
N ASP A 76 10.42 -8.89 -4.79
CA ASP A 76 11.83 -8.55 -4.92
C ASP A 76 12.67 -9.70 -4.34
N ASN A 77 13.37 -10.38 -5.23
CA ASN A 77 14.31 -11.45 -4.89
C ASN A 77 15.71 -11.16 -5.43
N GLU A 78 16.03 -9.91 -5.78
CA GLU A 78 17.34 -9.56 -6.35
C GLU A 78 18.45 -9.68 -5.30
N LEU A 79 18.16 -9.27 -4.06
CA LEU A 79 19.09 -9.30 -2.94
C LEU A 79 18.59 -10.26 -1.84
N ASP A 80 19.47 -11.14 -1.37
CA ASP A 80 19.13 -12.16 -0.37
C ASP A 80 19.01 -11.62 1.07
N PHE A 81 19.38 -10.36 1.29
CA PHE A 81 19.55 -9.76 2.62
C PHE A 81 18.66 -8.55 2.89
N ILE A 82 18.04 -7.99 1.85
CA ILE A 82 17.09 -6.89 1.95
C ILE A 82 16.07 -7.02 0.82
N THR A 83 14.80 -6.87 1.16
CA THR A 83 13.70 -6.79 0.19
C THR A 83 13.12 -5.39 0.20
N THR A 84 12.84 -4.90 -0.99
CA THR A 84 12.27 -3.57 -1.27
C THR A 84 10.87 -3.61 -1.89
N ASP A 85 10.27 -4.80 -1.99
CA ASP A 85 8.88 -4.93 -2.42
C ASP A 85 7.85 -4.45 -1.36
N VAL A 86 6.60 -4.30 -1.79
CA VAL A 86 5.50 -3.78 -0.97
C VAL A 86 5.08 -4.69 0.19
N TYR A 87 5.54 -5.94 0.24
CA TYR A 87 5.27 -6.83 1.38
C TYR A 87 6.24 -6.59 2.54
N SER A 88 7.38 -5.97 2.26
CA SER A 88 8.27 -5.38 3.25
C SER A 88 7.54 -4.23 3.96
N PHE A 89 7.73 -4.05 5.27
CA PHE A 89 7.25 -2.83 5.91
C PHE A 89 8.02 -1.65 5.33
N HIS A 90 7.29 -0.69 4.77
CA HIS A 90 7.86 0.46 4.08
C HIS A 90 7.09 1.73 4.39
N VAL A 91 7.63 2.84 3.94
CA VAL A 91 6.95 4.13 3.88
C VAL A 91 6.90 4.59 2.44
N ASP A 92 5.81 5.21 2.05
CA ASP A 92 5.73 5.88 0.75
C ASP A 92 6.46 7.21 0.82
N ARG A 93 7.11 7.59 -0.28
CA ARG A 93 7.72 8.91 -0.46
C ARG A 93 7.07 9.58 -1.65
N SER A 94 6.74 10.86 -1.51
CA SER A 94 6.18 11.66 -2.62
C SER A 94 7.00 12.94 -2.80
N PRO A 95 7.21 13.42 -4.03
CA PRO A 95 7.81 14.73 -4.29
C PRO A 95 6.82 15.89 -4.09
N ILE A 96 5.53 15.59 -3.88
CA ILE A 96 4.48 16.57 -3.62
C ILE A 96 3.83 16.31 -2.26
N GLU A 97 3.29 17.35 -1.64
CA GLU A 97 2.58 17.24 -0.37
C GLU A 97 1.24 16.50 -0.59
N THR A 98 1.23 15.20 -0.31
CA THR A 98 0.07 14.32 -0.40
C THR A 98 0.07 13.32 0.76
N ASP A 99 -0.99 12.53 0.85
CA ASP A 99 -1.10 11.36 1.71
C ASP A 99 -1.51 10.16 0.85
N THR A 100 -1.10 8.95 1.24
CA THR A 100 -1.61 7.71 0.65
C THR A 100 -3.02 7.45 1.22
N PHE A 101 -4.00 7.23 0.35
CA PHE A 101 -5.32 6.78 0.77
C PHE A 101 -5.47 5.29 0.43
N LEU A 102 -6.08 4.51 1.32
CA LEU A 102 -6.20 3.07 1.12
C LEU A 102 -7.55 2.55 1.63
N CYS A 103 -8.24 1.76 0.80
CA CYS A 103 -9.43 1.01 1.18
C CYS A 103 -9.47 -0.35 0.49
N THR A 104 -9.42 -1.43 1.28
CA THR A 104 -9.66 -2.78 0.76
C THR A 104 -11.15 -3.10 0.82
N TYR A 105 -11.80 -3.22 -0.34
CA TYR A 105 -13.22 -3.57 -0.42
C TYR A 105 -13.49 -5.07 -0.32
N HIS A 106 -12.54 -5.88 -0.80
CA HIS A 106 -12.60 -7.34 -0.76
C HIS A 106 -11.18 -7.92 -0.70
N GLY A 107 -11.03 -9.09 -0.09
CA GLY A 107 -9.74 -9.77 0.10
C GLY A 107 -8.92 -9.30 1.30
N ALA A 108 -7.70 -9.83 1.46
CA ALA A 108 -6.82 -9.50 2.57
C ALA A 108 -6.50 -7.98 2.63
N ALA A 109 -6.51 -7.40 3.82
CA ALA A 109 -6.21 -5.98 4.04
C ALA A 109 -4.77 -5.79 4.55
N SER A 110 -4.15 -4.67 4.15
CA SER A 110 -2.80 -4.25 4.57
C SER A 110 -2.66 -4.11 6.09
N ASP A 111 -1.41 -4.06 6.55
CA ASP A 111 -1.05 -3.82 7.95
C ASP A 111 -0.26 -2.52 8.10
N ILE A 112 -0.39 -1.85 9.24
CA ILE A 112 0.49 -0.77 9.68
C ILE A 112 1.24 -1.15 10.97
N LEU A 113 2.39 -0.51 11.19
CA LEU A 113 3.15 -0.60 12.44
C LEU A 113 3.46 0.80 13.00
N PRO A 114 3.39 0.99 14.33
CA PRO A 114 3.89 2.20 14.97
C PRO A 114 5.38 2.44 14.70
N ASN A 115 5.79 3.69 14.44
CA ASN A 115 7.18 4.02 14.13
C ASN A 115 8.17 3.62 15.24
N ASP A 116 7.74 3.60 16.50
CA ASP A 116 8.56 3.18 17.64
C ASP A 116 8.77 1.65 17.72
N GLN A 117 7.96 0.87 17.00
CA GLN A 117 8.03 -0.60 16.94
C GLN A 117 8.80 -1.14 15.74
N VAL A 118 9.39 -0.27 14.94
CA VAL A 118 10.21 -0.66 13.78
C VAL A 118 11.62 -0.07 13.86
N GLU A 119 12.51 -0.63 13.07
CA GLU A 119 13.86 -0.14 12.82
C GLU A 119 14.09 -0.09 11.31
N GLN A 120 14.66 1.01 10.82
CA GLN A 120 14.95 1.17 9.40
C GLN A 120 16.05 0.18 8.98
N LYS A 121 15.84 -0.57 7.89
CA LYS A 121 16.73 -1.69 7.52
C LYS A 121 18.17 -1.23 7.26
N ILE A 122 18.36 -0.06 6.67
CA ILE A 122 19.69 0.51 6.37
C ILE A 122 20.50 0.93 7.61
N LEU A 123 19.89 0.92 8.80
CA LEU A 123 20.58 1.19 10.07
C LEU A 123 21.09 -0.09 10.75
N ILE A 124 20.65 -1.26 10.29
CA ILE A 124 21.11 -2.55 10.78
C ILE A 124 22.52 -2.79 10.24
N SER A 125 23.46 -3.12 11.13
CA SER A 125 24.89 -3.16 10.81
C SER A 125 25.20 -4.14 9.68
N GLU A 126 24.59 -5.33 9.71
CA GLU A 126 24.79 -6.37 8.71
C GLU A 126 24.26 -5.98 7.34
N ILE A 127 23.08 -5.36 7.28
CA ILE A 127 22.48 -4.89 6.02
C ILE A 127 23.30 -3.73 5.46
N ARG A 128 23.65 -2.75 6.31
CA ARG A 128 24.42 -1.57 5.89
C ARG A 128 25.81 -1.95 5.37
N ALA A 129 26.47 -2.94 5.98
CA ALA A 129 27.74 -3.46 5.50
C ALA A 129 27.61 -4.07 4.10
N LYS A 130 26.60 -4.92 3.87
CA LYS A 130 26.33 -5.50 2.55
C LYS A 130 25.99 -4.45 1.49
N LEU A 131 25.22 -3.42 1.84
CA LEU A 131 24.93 -2.31 0.93
C LEU A 131 26.19 -1.50 0.57
N LYS A 132 27.13 -1.34 1.51
CA LYS A 132 28.43 -0.72 1.23
C LYS A 132 29.30 -1.54 0.29
N GLU A 133 29.22 -2.87 0.35
CA GLU A 133 29.92 -3.75 -0.61
C GLU A 133 29.39 -3.62 -2.05
N LEU A 134 28.14 -3.19 -2.23
CA LEU A 134 27.54 -2.92 -3.53
C LEU A 134 27.87 -1.52 -4.07
N TYR A 135 28.36 -0.62 -3.22
CA TYR A 135 28.58 0.79 -3.57
C TYR A 135 30.06 1.08 -3.83
N ASP A 136 30.42 1.22 -5.12
CA ASP A 136 31.78 1.51 -5.57
C ASP A 136 32.13 3.01 -5.60
N GLY A 137 31.24 3.87 -5.09
CA GLY A 137 31.41 5.33 -5.08
C GLY A 137 32.13 5.89 -3.85
N PRO A 138 32.37 7.21 -3.80
CA PRO A 138 32.94 7.87 -2.63
C PRO A 138 31.94 7.86 -1.46
N GLU A 139 32.40 7.71 -0.21
CA GLU A 139 31.53 7.64 0.99
C GLU A 139 30.48 8.77 1.07
N ALA A 140 30.78 9.96 0.54
CA ALA A 140 29.86 11.10 0.53
C ALA A 140 28.58 10.86 -0.30
N GLY A 141 28.58 9.95 -1.28
CA GLY A 141 27.41 9.62 -2.10
C GLY A 141 26.69 8.35 -1.68
N PHE A 142 27.06 7.75 -0.54
CA PHE A 142 26.42 6.51 -0.09
C PHE A 142 24.95 6.71 0.27
N GLU A 143 24.58 7.83 0.91
CA GLU A 143 23.19 8.11 1.26
C GLU A 143 22.32 8.35 0.01
N ASP A 144 22.86 9.02 -1.02
CA ASP A 144 22.18 9.20 -2.30
C ASP A 144 21.91 7.86 -2.98
N PHE A 145 22.87 6.92 -2.92
CA PHE A 145 22.67 5.54 -3.38
C PHE A 145 21.55 4.82 -2.62
N LEU A 146 21.46 4.99 -1.29
CA LEU A 146 20.38 4.38 -0.51
C LEU A 146 19.01 4.96 -0.87
N GLU A 147 18.95 6.23 -1.28
CA GLU A 147 17.74 6.91 -1.74
C GLU A 147 17.35 6.52 -3.16
N GLU A 148 18.30 6.51 -4.10
CA GLU A 148 18.08 6.19 -5.52
C GLU A 148 17.51 4.78 -5.71
N TYR A 149 17.95 3.83 -4.88
CA TYR A 149 17.49 2.44 -4.90
C TYR A 149 16.43 2.15 -3.82
N PHE A 150 15.86 3.18 -3.20
CA PHE A 150 14.78 3.10 -2.21
C PHE A 150 15.07 2.27 -0.95
N PHE A 151 16.31 1.83 -0.73
CA PHE A 151 16.68 1.04 0.45
C PHE A 151 16.31 1.72 1.77
N ASN A 152 16.38 3.07 1.81
CA ASN A 152 16.04 3.84 2.99
C ASN A 152 14.54 3.91 3.30
N LEU A 153 13.66 3.37 2.46
CA LEU A 153 12.22 3.37 2.72
C LEU A 153 11.73 2.14 3.49
N HIS A 154 12.59 1.13 3.70
CA HIS A 154 12.20 -0.15 4.28
C HIS A 154 12.59 -0.32 5.74
N TYR A 155 11.72 -1.02 6.46
CA TYR A 155 11.77 -1.19 7.91
C TYR A 155 11.63 -2.67 8.28
N GLN A 156 12.25 -3.06 9.38
CA GLN A 156 12.01 -4.34 10.04
C GLN A 156 11.21 -4.14 11.34
N PRO A 157 10.25 -5.02 11.66
CA PRO A 157 9.60 -5.02 12.96
C PRO A 157 10.56 -5.39 14.08
N LYS A 158 10.48 -4.72 15.23
CA LYS A 158 11.17 -5.14 16.46
C LYS A 158 10.56 -6.44 17.02
N PRO A 159 11.25 -7.20 17.89
CA PRO A 159 10.80 -8.52 18.38
C PRO A 159 9.42 -8.61 19.07
N ASN A 160 8.74 -7.49 19.34
CA ASN A 160 7.40 -7.45 19.94
C ASN A 160 6.46 -6.47 19.21
N ALA A 161 6.77 -6.15 17.95
CA ALA A 161 5.93 -5.31 17.12
C ALA A 161 4.54 -5.92 16.98
N LYS A 162 3.51 -5.08 17.06
CA LYS A 162 2.10 -5.47 16.97
C LYS A 162 1.47 -4.76 15.78
N PRO A 163 1.42 -5.43 14.61
CA PRO A 163 0.75 -4.88 13.44
C PRO A 163 -0.72 -4.60 13.74
N VAL A 164 -1.21 -3.48 13.21
CA VAL A 164 -2.64 -3.19 13.18
C VAL A 164 -3.13 -3.45 11.77
N ASN A 165 -4.03 -4.41 11.63
CA ASN A 165 -4.66 -4.68 10.35
C ASN A 165 -5.63 -3.55 9.98
N LEU A 166 -5.59 -3.11 8.74
CA LEU A 166 -6.39 -1.99 8.26
C LEU A 166 -7.87 -2.35 8.07
N GLY A 167 -8.19 -3.65 7.98
CA GLY A 167 -9.56 -4.14 7.83
C GLY A 167 -10.18 -3.86 6.47
N GLN A 168 -11.28 -4.55 6.17
CA GLN A 168 -12.06 -4.35 4.96
C GLN A 168 -13.06 -3.19 5.13
N GLY A 169 -13.28 -2.44 4.04
CA GLY A 169 -14.23 -1.33 3.95
C GLY A 169 -13.83 -0.06 4.72
N HIS A 170 -12.73 -0.09 5.46
CA HIS A 170 -12.20 1.08 6.16
C HIS A 170 -11.39 1.92 5.17
N LEU A 171 -11.66 3.22 5.15
CA LEU A 171 -10.83 4.17 4.41
C LEU A 171 -9.74 4.67 5.35
N TRP A 172 -8.50 4.57 4.91
CA TRP A 172 -7.33 5.04 5.63
C TRP A 172 -6.66 6.17 4.90
N ARG A 173 -6.11 7.13 5.65
CA ARG A 173 -5.15 8.13 5.18
C ARG A 173 -3.84 7.91 5.92
N LEU A 174 -2.77 7.68 5.18
CA LEU A 174 -1.44 7.37 5.68
C LEU A 174 -0.49 8.48 5.24
N ALA A 175 0.22 9.07 6.20
CA ALA A 175 1.21 10.11 5.90
C ALA A 175 2.40 9.52 5.13
N VAL A 176 2.85 10.23 4.11
CA VAL A 176 4.03 9.88 3.31
C VAL A 176 5.27 10.62 3.81
N ASP A 177 6.44 10.15 3.41
CA ASP A 177 7.71 10.84 3.58
C ASP A 177 7.76 12.03 2.60
N HIS A 178 7.66 13.25 3.14
CA HIS A 178 7.77 14.50 2.39
C HIS A 178 8.28 15.61 3.31
N PRO A 179 9.18 16.51 2.86
CA PRO A 179 9.79 17.54 3.71
C PRO A 179 8.82 18.50 4.41
N THR A 180 7.62 18.73 3.86
CA THR A 180 6.60 19.61 4.47
C THR A 180 5.68 18.89 5.45
N GLN A 181 5.70 17.55 5.49
CA GLN A 181 4.87 16.78 6.41
C GLN A 181 5.35 16.94 7.85
N HIS A 182 4.42 17.28 8.76
CA HIS A 182 4.71 17.45 10.19
C HIS A 182 4.60 16.15 10.99
N ALA A 183 4.06 15.09 10.39
CA ALA A 183 3.97 13.77 10.99
C ALA A 183 5.06 12.86 10.41
N LEU A 184 5.53 11.90 11.22
CA LEU A 184 6.40 10.83 10.69
C LEU A 184 5.64 10.04 9.62
N PRO A 185 6.30 9.54 8.58
CA PRO A 185 5.64 8.71 7.59
C PRO A 185 5.08 7.43 8.22
N CYS A 186 3.97 6.94 7.67
CA CYS A 186 3.29 5.76 8.16
C CYS A 186 3.96 4.48 7.63
N VAL A 187 4.41 3.64 8.55
CA VAL A 187 5.04 2.36 8.20
C VAL A 187 3.97 1.31 7.97
N HIS A 188 3.90 0.76 6.76
CA HIS A 188 2.84 -0.12 6.33
C HIS A 188 3.34 -1.18 5.34
N ARG A 189 2.51 -2.17 5.02
CA ARG A 189 2.81 -3.19 4.00
C ARG A 189 1.56 -3.76 3.36
N ALA A 190 1.70 -4.31 2.17
CA ALA A 190 0.72 -5.22 1.59
C ALA A 190 0.61 -6.51 2.44
N PRO A 191 -0.61 -7.09 2.56
CA PRO A 191 -0.79 -8.39 3.17
C PRO A 191 -0.25 -9.50 2.27
N VAL A 192 -0.05 -10.69 2.83
CA VAL A 192 0.02 -11.91 2.02
C VAL A 192 -1.41 -12.27 1.63
N GLU A 193 -1.64 -12.45 0.33
CA GLU A 193 -2.96 -12.78 -0.21
C GLU A 193 -3.43 -14.17 0.22
N ASN A 194 -4.75 -14.33 0.37
CA ASN A 194 -5.36 -15.62 0.63
C ASN A 194 -5.39 -16.47 -0.64
N GLU A 195 -5.22 -17.78 -0.50
CA GLU A 195 -5.24 -18.69 -1.65
C GLU A 195 -6.60 -18.67 -2.37
N GLY A 196 -6.57 -18.40 -3.68
CA GLY A 196 -7.77 -18.36 -4.52
C GLY A 196 -8.65 -17.13 -4.36
N GLU A 197 -8.22 -16.12 -3.60
CA GLU A 197 -8.96 -14.87 -3.38
C GLU A 197 -8.25 -13.69 -4.04
N TYR A 198 -8.99 -12.87 -4.80
CA TYR A 198 -8.48 -11.60 -5.31
C TYR A 198 -8.80 -10.46 -4.35
N ARG A 199 -7.95 -9.44 -4.36
CA ARG A 199 -8.15 -8.21 -3.60
C ARG A 199 -8.71 -7.12 -4.49
N LEU A 200 -9.71 -6.40 -4.00
CA LEU A 200 -10.22 -5.18 -4.61
C LEU A 200 -9.78 -4.00 -3.75
N LEU A 201 -8.80 -3.25 -4.23
CA LEU A 201 -8.10 -2.22 -3.46
C LEU A 201 -8.25 -0.88 -4.15
N LEU A 202 -8.75 0.12 -3.43
CA LEU A 202 -8.59 1.51 -3.83
C LEU A 202 -7.37 2.11 -3.14
N ILE A 203 -6.50 2.75 -3.92
CA ILE A 203 -5.26 3.37 -3.45
C ILE A 203 -4.96 4.66 -4.23
N CYS A 204 -4.39 5.67 -3.57
CA CYS A 204 -3.92 6.93 -4.16
C CYS A 204 -2.40 7.07 -4.02
#